data_AF-A0A929I0V7-F1
#
_entry.id   AF-A0A929I0V7-F1
#
_cell.length_a   1.000
_cell.length_b   1.000
_cell.length_c   1.000
_cell.angle_alpha   90.00
_cell.angle_beta   90.00
_cell.angle_gamma   90.00
#
_symmetry.space_group_name_H-M   'P 1'
#
loop_
_entity.id
_entity.type
_entity.pdbx_description
1 polymer ?
#
loop_
_entity_poly.entity_id
_entity_poly.type
_entity_poly.pdbx_seq_one_letter_code
_entity_poly.pdbx_strand_id
1 'polypeptide(L)'
;MVNWFTGIDPVLQALIATLFTWFVTALGAALVFFFKTINRKVLDGMLGFAAGVMIAASYWSLLAPAIEMAEESSLPAWIPATTGFLIGGLFLYIADKIIPHLHLGFPMEEAEGPKTSWHRSILLVLAITLHNIPEGLAVGVAFGALAS
;
A
#
# COMPACT_ATOMS: atom_id res chain seq x y z
N MET A 1 -20.54 11.08 15.38
CA MET A 1 -19.52 11.00 14.29
C MET A 1 -19.40 9.57 13.78
N VAL A 2 -19.11 8.58 14.64
CA VAL A 2 -19.05 7.16 14.25
C VAL A 2 -20.36 6.67 13.63
N ASN A 3 -21.53 6.92 14.25
CA ASN A 3 -22.83 6.49 13.72
C ASN A 3 -23.19 7.07 12.33
N TRP A 4 -22.65 8.23 11.97
CA TRP A 4 -22.84 8.80 10.63
C TRP A 4 -21.98 8.06 9.61
N PHE A 5 -20.73 7.77 9.96
CA PHE A 5 -19.79 7.09 9.08
C PHE A 5 -20.16 5.62 8.86
N THR A 6 -20.68 4.92 9.88
CA THR A 6 -21.15 3.54 9.73
C THR A 6 -22.45 3.42 8.94
N GLY A 7 -23.19 4.53 8.77
CA GLY A 7 -24.47 4.57 8.08
C GLY A 7 -24.39 4.91 6.59
N ILE A 8 -23.21 5.27 6.08
CA ILE A 8 -23.00 5.57 4.65
C ILE A 8 -22.59 4.32 3.87
N ASP A 9 -22.79 4.36 2.55
CA ASP A 9 -22.43 3.28 1.64
C ASP A 9 -20.94 2.86 1.81
N PRO A 10 -20.63 1.55 1.87
CA PRO A 10 -19.26 1.05 2.05
C PRO A 10 -18.25 1.56 1.02
N VAL A 11 -18.68 1.79 -0.23
CA VAL A 11 -17.82 2.40 -1.27
C VAL A 11 -17.48 3.83 -0.91
N LEU A 12 -18.44 4.59 -0.36
CA LEU A 12 -18.20 5.94 0.11
C LEU A 12 -17.31 5.96 1.36
N GLN A 13 -17.46 4.99 2.27
CA GLN A 13 -16.56 4.82 3.41
C GLN A 13 -15.11 4.60 2.95
N ALA A 14 -14.92 3.66 2.01
CA ALA A 14 -13.62 3.37 1.42
C ALA A 14 -13.02 4.58 0.71
N LEU A 15 -13.84 5.34 -0.04
CA LEU A 15 -13.41 6.56 -0.71
C LEU A 15 -12.94 7.63 0.29
N ILE A 16 -13.74 7.89 1.34
CA ILE A 16 -13.38 8.86 2.39
C ILE A 16 -12.10 8.42 3.10
N ALA A 17 -11.98 7.14 3.46
CA ALA A 17 -10.79 6.59 4.10
C ALA A 17 -9.54 6.73 3.21
N THR A 18 -9.66 6.45 1.91
CA THR A 18 -8.55 6.55 0.96
C THR A 18 -8.17 8.02 0.68
N LEU A 19 -9.15 8.93 0.63
CA LEU A 19 -8.86 10.37 0.53
C LEU A 19 -8.17 10.88 1.79
N PHE A 20 -8.54 10.35 2.96
CA PHE A 20 -7.87 10.66 4.21
C PHE A 20 -6.41 10.19 4.21
N THR A 21 -6.12 8.95 3.80
CA THR A 21 -4.74 8.46 3.71
C THR A 21 -3.93 9.27 2.71
N TRP A 22 -4.49 9.57 1.53
CA TRP A 22 -3.86 10.47 0.55
C TRP A 22 -3.55 11.85 1.15
N PHE A 23 -4.49 12.43 1.90
CA PHE A 23 -4.29 13.73 2.54
C PHE A 23 -3.15 13.70 3.57
N VAL A 24 -3.06 12.63 4.36
CA VAL A 24 -1.95 12.44 5.31
C VAL A 24 -0.61 12.32 4.57
N THR A 25 -0.54 11.60 3.45
CA THR A 25 0.65 11.56 2.59
C THR A 25 1.01 12.95 2.06
N ALA A 26 0.03 13.72 1.59
CA ALA A 26 0.23 15.08 1.09
C ALA A 26 0.73 16.03 2.19
N LEU A 27 0.20 15.92 3.42
CA LEU A 27 0.68 16.66 4.58
C LEU A 27 2.13 16.31 4.94
N GLY A 28 2.48 15.02 4.91
CA GLY A 28 3.86 14.57 5.11
C GLY A 28 4.81 15.14 4.06
N ALA A 29 4.40 15.12 2.79
CA ALA A 29 5.17 15.70 1.69
C ALA A 29 5.34 17.22 1.81
N ALA A 30 4.33 17.94 2.33
CA ALA A 30 4.36 19.39 2.51
C ALA A 30 5.47 19.87 3.48
N LEU A 31 6.03 18.98 4.32
CA LEU A 31 7.18 19.29 5.17
C LEU A 31 8.41 19.74 4.37
N VAL A 32 8.50 19.39 3.08
CA VAL A 32 9.56 19.84 2.17
C VAL A 32 9.64 21.36 2.03
N PHE A 33 8.53 22.09 2.25
CA PHE A 33 8.50 23.55 2.23
C PHE A 33 9.26 24.17 3.41
N PHE A 34 9.43 23.43 4.51
CA PHE A 34 10.15 23.87 5.71
C PHE A 34 11.55 23.27 5.78
N PHE A 35 11.71 22.00 5.41
CA PHE A 35 12.97 21.26 5.51
C PHE A 35 13.36 20.67 4.15
N LYS A 36 14.46 21.17 3.57
CA LYS A 36 14.98 20.67 2.27
C LYS A 36 15.93 19.50 2.39
N THR A 37 16.46 19.25 3.59
CA THR A 37 17.37 18.13 3.87
C THR A 37 16.96 17.47 5.17
N ILE A 38 16.99 16.14 5.20
CA ILE A 38 16.70 15.33 6.38
C ILE A 38 17.96 14.53 6.72
N ASN A 39 18.24 14.41 8.01
CA ASN A 39 19.32 13.55 8.50
C ASN A 39 19.04 12.10 8.08
N ARG A 40 20.00 11.45 7.43
CA ARG A 40 19.83 10.08 6.91
C ARG A 40 19.37 9.08 7.98
N LYS A 41 19.86 9.20 9.22
CA LYS A 41 19.44 8.32 10.34
C LYS A 41 17.96 8.50 10.68
N VAL A 42 17.46 9.74 10.60
CA VAL A 42 16.04 10.03 10.83
C VAL A 42 15.20 9.47 9.69
N LEU A 43 15.63 9.67 8.44
CA LEU A 43 14.96 9.10 7.27
C LEU A 43 14.89 7.56 7.34
N ASP A 44 16.01 6.91 7.61
CA ASP A 44 16.06 5.44 7.74
C ASP A 44 15.19 4.95 8.91
N GLY A 45 15.14 5.71 10.02
CA GLY A 45 14.22 5.44 11.13
C GLY A 45 12.74 5.56 10.74
N MET A 46 12.37 6.60 9.97
CA MET A 46 11.01 6.77 9.45
C MET A 46 10.62 5.63 8.49
N LEU A 47 11.51 5.26 7.58
CA LEU A 47 11.30 4.14 6.64
C LEU A 47 11.16 2.81 7.40
N GLY A 48 11.99 2.56 8.41
CA GLY A 48 11.89 1.37 9.25
C GLY A 48 10.59 1.31 10.06
N PHE A 49 10.15 2.45 10.61
CA PHE A 49 8.86 2.55 11.29
C PHE A 49 7.70 2.25 10.34
N ALA A 50 7.68 2.86 9.15
CA ALA A 50 6.65 2.63 8.14
C ALA A 50 6.61 1.16 7.71
N ALA A 51 7.76 0.55 7.42
CA ALA A 51 7.85 -0.87 7.08
C ALA A 51 7.31 -1.76 8.22
N GLY A 52 7.64 -1.44 9.48
CA GLY A 52 7.14 -2.18 10.64
C GLY A 52 5.61 -2.10 10.79
N VAL A 53 5.02 -0.91 10.65
CA VAL A 53 3.57 -0.72 10.67
C VAL A 53 2.89 -1.51 9.56
N MET A 54 3.47 -1.51 8.35
CA MET A 54 2.90 -2.23 7.21
C MET A 54 2.97 -3.75 7.38
N ILE A 55 4.06 -4.29 7.95
CA ILE A 55 4.16 -5.72 8.27
C ILE A 55 3.11 -6.10 9.32
N ALA A 56 2.96 -5.30 10.37
CA ALA A 56 1.96 -5.54 11.40
C ALA A 56 0.53 -5.51 10.82
N ALA A 57 0.18 -4.47 10.06
CA ALA A 57 -1.13 -4.36 9.42
C ALA A 57 -1.40 -5.55 8.48
N SER A 58 -0.40 -5.97 7.70
CA SER A 58 -0.52 -7.13 6.80
C SER A 58 -0.91 -8.41 7.54
N TYR A 59 -0.40 -8.64 8.75
CA TYR A 59 -0.78 -9.80 9.54
C TYR A 59 -2.08 -9.60 10.32
N TRP A 60 -2.12 -8.63 11.23
CA TRP A 60 -3.22 -8.48 12.19
C TRP A 60 -4.49 -7.90 11.57
N SER A 61 -4.38 -7.07 10.55
CA SER A 61 -5.53 -6.39 9.95
C SER A 61 -6.01 -7.03 8.66
N LEU A 62 -5.19 -7.85 8.00
CA LEU A 62 -5.54 -8.48 6.72
C LEU A 62 -5.48 -10.01 6.80
N LEU A 63 -4.31 -10.60 7.08
CA LEU A 63 -4.14 -12.05 6.98
C LEU A 63 -4.91 -12.82 8.06
N ALA A 64 -4.82 -12.41 9.33
CA ALA A 64 -5.53 -13.07 10.42
C ALA A 64 -7.06 -13.00 10.23
N PRO A 65 -7.68 -11.83 9.95
CA PRO A 65 -9.09 -11.75 9.59
C PRO A 65 -9.46 -12.59 8.36
N ALA A 66 -8.60 -12.63 7.33
CA ALA A 66 -8.86 -13.44 6.15
C ALA A 66 -8.87 -14.95 6.44
N ILE A 67 -8.05 -15.42 7.39
CA ILE A 67 -8.06 -16.82 7.85
C ILE A 67 -9.35 -17.09 8.63
N GLU A 68 -9.72 -16.21 9.56
CA GLU A 68 -10.97 -16.33 10.34
C GLU A 68 -12.20 -16.39 9.42
N MET A 69 -12.29 -15.51 8.44
CA MET A 69 -13.36 -15.52 7.42
C MET A 69 -13.37 -16.80 6.58
N ALA A 70 -12.20 -17.42 6.36
CA ALA A 70 -12.09 -18.65 5.58
C ALA A 70 -12.51 -19.91 6.37
N GLU A 71 -12.61 -19.85 7.71
CA GLU A 71 -13.09 -20.97 8.53
C GLU A 71 -14.56 -21.30 8.28
N GLU A 72 -15.34 -20.35 7.78
CA GLU A 72 -16.74 -20.54 7.40
C GLU A 72 -16.90 -21.31 6.06
N SER A 73 -15.80 -21.51 5.34
CA SER A 73 -15.80 -22.20 4.04
C SER A 73 -15.68 -23.72 4.19
N SER A 74 -16.05 -24.47 3.15
CA SER A 74 -15.91 -25.93 3.11
C SER A 74 -14.46 -26.40 2.90
N LEU A 75 -13.53 -25.48 2.67
CA LEU A 75 -12.10 -25.75 2.51
C LEU A 75 -11.37 -25.42 3.81
N PRO A 76 -10.22 -26.06 4.10
CA PRO A 76 -9.33 -25.61 5.17
C PRO A 76 -9.00 -24.12 5.04
N ALA A 77 -9.17 -23.35 6.11
CA ALA A 77 -9.06 -21.89 6.13
C ALA A 77 -7.73 -21.33 5.58
N TRP A 78 -6.64 -22.10 5.74
CA TRP A 78 -5.35 -21.70 5.19
C TRP A 78 -5.31 -21.70 3.66
N ILE A 79 -6.17 -22.46 2.97
CA ILE A 79 -6.16 -22.56 1.50
C ILE A 79 -6.57 -21.23 0.86
N PRO A 80 -7.76 -20.66 1.10
CA PRO A 80 -8.14 -19.37 0.50
C PRO A 80 -7.16 -18.25 0.87
N ALA A 81 -6.72 -18.20 2.13
CA ALA A 81 -5.78 -17.18 2.61
C ALA A 81 -4.42 -17.28 1.91
N THR A 82 -3.84 -18.48 1.80
CA THR A 82 -2.55 -18.70 1.13
C THR A 82 -2.64 -18.45 -0.36
N THR A 83 -3.72 -18.92 -1.01
CA THR A 83 -3.94 -18.68 -2.44
C THR A 83 -4.08 -17.19 -2.74
N GLY A 84 -4.88 -16.46 -1.95
CA GLY A 84 -5.02 -15.00 -2.08
C GLY A 84 -3.70 -14.27 -1.87
N PHE A 85 -2.95 -14.63 -0.84
CA PHE A 85 -1.64 -14.06 -0.54
C PHE A 85 -0.63 -14.28 -1.69
N LEU A 86 -0.53 -15.50 -2.21
CA LEU A 86 0.37 -15.83 -3.32
C LEU A 86 -0.04 -15.14 -4.63
N ILE A 87 -1.33 -15.08 -4.94
CA ILE A 87 -1.83 -14.36 -6.13
C ILE A 87 -1.54 -12.86 -6.01
N GLY A 88 -1.77 -12.27 -4.83
CA GLY A 88 -1.44 -10.87 -4.57
C GLY A 88 0.06 -10.59 -4.70
N GLY A 89 0.91 -11.47 -4.15
CA GLY A 89 2.37 -11.38 -4.30
C GLY A 89 2.81 -11.50 -5.76
N LEU A 90 2.24 -12.45 -6.51
CA LEU A 90 2.51 -12.61 -7.94
C LEU A 90 2.06 -11.39 -8.74
N PHE A 91 0.88 -10.82 -8.42
CA PHE A 91 0.40 -9.60 -9.05
C PHE A 91 1.38 -8.44 -8.86
N LEU A 92 1.86 -8.21 -7.63
CA LEU A 92 2.84 -7.16 -7.36
C LEU A 92 4.18 -7.43 -8.02
N TYR A 93 4.64 -8.68 -8.03
CA TYR A 93 5.87 -9.08 -8.73
C TYR A 93 5.78 -8.81 -10.25
N ILE A 94 4.64 -9.11 -10.87
CA ILE A 94 4.43 -8.81 -12.29
C ILE A 94 4.39 -7.30 -12.52
N ALA A 95 3.65 -6.56 -11.68
CA ALA A 95 3.53 -5.11 -11.79
C ALA A 95 4.90 -4.41 -11.68
N ASP A 96 5.75 -4.86 -10.76
CA ASP A 96 7.14 -4.43 -10.60
C ASP A 96 7.98 -4.61 -11.88
N LYS A 97 7.80 -5.74 -12.57
CA LYS A 97 8.59 -6.05 -13.78
C LYS A 97 8.10 -5.34 -15.04
N ILE A 98 6.83 -4.97 -15.12
CA ILE A 98 6.25 -4.32 -16.32
C ILE A 98 6.24 -2.79 -16.24
N ILE A 99 6.29 -2.21 -15.04
CA ILE A 99 6.27 -0.76 -14.86
C ILE A 99 7.71 -0.25 -14.75
N PRO A 100 8.15 0.65 -15.65
CA PRO A 100 9.47 1.26 -15.55
C PRO A 100 9.52 2.17 -14.33
N HIS A 101 10.43 1.91 -13.39
CA HIS A 101 10.49 2.66 -12.15
C HIS A 101 11.92 2.74 -11.60
N LEU A 102 12.14 3.67 -10.67
CA LEU A 102 13.44 3.86 -10.03
C LEU A 102 13.25 3.97 -8.52
N HIS A 103 14.01 3.19 -7.77
CA HIS A 103 14.02 3.26 -6.31
C HIS A 103 14.74 4.50 -5.79
N LEU A 104 14.29 5.01 -4.64
CA LEU A 104 14.84 6.22 -4.04
C LEU A 104 16.31 6.01 -3.65
N GLY A 105 17.19 6.91 -4.12
CA GLY A 105 18.63 6.85 -3.84
C GLY A 105 19.46 6.05 -4.85
N PHE A 106 18.82 5.37 -5.81
CA PHE A 106 19.52 4.59 -6.84
C PHE A 106 19.93 5.46 -8.05
N PRO A 107 21.01 5.10 -8.77
CA PRO A 107 21.41 5.75 -10.01
C PRO A 107 20.50 5.31 -11.19
N MET A 108 20.50 6.06 -12.30
CA MET A 108 19.56 5.80 -13.42
C MET A 108 19.83 4.47 -14.12
N GLU A 109 21.05 3.99 -14.04
CA GLU A 109 21.52 2.70 -14.58
C GLU A 109 20.87 1.51 -13.87
N GLU A 110 20.37 1.73 -12.65
CA GLU A 110 19.67 0.75 -11.81
C GLU A 110 18.14 0.92 -11.87
N ALA A 111 17.61 1.60 -12.89
CA ALA A 111 16.18 1.62 -13.14
C ALA A 111 15.66 0.22 -13.50
N GLU A 112 14.54 -0.17 -12.89
CA GLU A 112 13.91 -1.47 -13.08
C GLU A 112 12.74 -1.39 -14.08
N GLY A 113 12.31 -2.56 -14.56
CA GLY A 113 11.27 -2.69 -15.58
C GLY A 113 11.76 -2.41 -17.01
N PRO A 114 10.86 -2.09 -17.96
CA PRO A 114 11.24 -1.80 -19.33
C PRO A 114 12.15 -0.58 -19.44
N LYS A 115 13.16 -0.64 -20.31
CA LYS A 115 14.03 0.54 -20.56
C LYS A 115 13.22 1.66 -21.20
N THR A 116 13.27 2.85 -20.62
CA THR A 116 12.62 4.06 -21.15
C THR A 116 13.57 5.25 -21.13
N SER A 117 13.27 6.28 -21.93
CA SER A 117 13.98 7.57 -21.90
C SER A 117 13.32 8.58 -20.93
N TRP A 118 12.50 8.08 -19.99
CA TRP A 118 11.74 8.93 -19.08
C TRP A 118 12.62 9.61 -18.05
N HIS A 119 12.18 10.78 -17.60
CA HIS A 119 12.88 11.54 -16.58
C HIS A 119 12.80 10.82 -15.24
N ARG A 120 13.87 10.97 -14.43
CA ARG A 120 13.98 10.41 -13.08
C ARG A 120 12.75 10.66 -12.21
N SER A 121 12.18 11.86 -12.29
CA SER A 121 10.97 12.23 -11.54
C SER A 121 9.77 11.35 -11.87
N ILE A 122 9.57 10.99 -13.14
CA ILE A 122 8.47 10.13 -13.59
C ILE A 122 8.68 8.72 -13.03
N LEU A 123 9.90 8.19 -13.13
CA LEU A 123 10.23 6.86 -12.62
C LEU A 123 10.06 6.75 -11.10
N LEU A 124 10.40 7.82 -10.36
CA LEU A 124 10.18 7.89 -8.91
C LEU A 124 8.68 7.95 -8.57
N VAL A 125 7.89 8.74 -9.30
CA VAL A 125 6.42 8.80 -9.09
C VAL A 125 5.77 7.45 -9.37
N LEU A 126 6.22 6.73 -10.39
CA LEU A 126 5.73 5.38 -10.70
C LEU A 126 6.11 4.38 -9.62
N ALA A 127 7.35 4.42 -9.11
CA ALA A 127 7.77 3.61 -7.97
C ALA A 127 6.86 3.85 -6.77
N ILE A 128 6.64 5.11 -6.38
CA ILE A 128 5.79 5.47 -5.23
C ILE A 128 4.34 5.01 -5.46
N THR A 129 3.83 5.21 -6.67
CA THR A 129 2.46 4.80 -7.02
C THR A 129 2.29 3.29 -6.90
N LEU A 130 3.25 2.52 -7.41
CA LEU A 130 3.24 1.06 -7.34
C LEU A 130 3.18 0.55 -5.89
N HIS A 131 3.90 1.21 -4.98
CA HIS A 131 3.94 0.86 -3.56
C HIS A 131 2.66 1.28 -2.82
N ASN A 132 1.98 2.34 -3.26
CA ASN A 132 0.73 2.82 -2.65
C ASN A 132 -0.52 2.06 -3.14
N ILE A 133 -0.45 1.34 -4.26
CA ILE A 133 -1.56 0.51 -4.76
C ILE A 133 -1.98 -0.55 -3.70
N PRO A 134 -1.07 -1.35 -3.13
CA PRO A 134 -1.39 -2.28 -2.04
C PRO A 134 -2.11 -1.63 -0.86
N GLU A 135 -1.68 -0.43 -0.44
CA GLU A 135 -2.29 0.29 0.68
C GLU A 135 -3.74 0.69 0.37
N GLY A 136 -3.98 1.25 -0.82
CA GLY A 136 -5.33 1.60 -1.26
C GLY A 136 -6.24 0.39 -1.41
N LEU A 137 -5.72 -0.71 -1.96
CA LEU A 137 -6.44 -1.98 -2.07
C LEU A 137 -6.82 -2.55 -0.70
N ALA A 138 -5.90 -2.51 0.27
CA ALA A 138 -6.16 -2.98 1.63
C ALA A 138 -7.31 -2.22 2.29
N VAL A 139 -7.37 -0.89 2.14
CA VAL A 139 -8.49 -0.07 2.62
C VAL A 139 -9.79 -0.49 1.94
N GLY A 140 -9.78 -0.64 0.61
CA GLY A 140 -10.95 -1.06 -0.16
C GLY A 140 -11.49 -2.44 0.27
N VAL A 141 -10.60 -3.42 0.45
CA VAL A 141 -10.96 -4.78 0.89
C VAL A 141 -11.51 -4.76 2.32
N ALA A 142 -10.92 -3.99 3.23
CA ALA A 142 -11.40 -3.90 4.61
C ALA A 142 -12.84 -3.36 4.68
N PHE A 143 -13.15 -2.30 3.95
CA PHE A 143 -14.51 -1.75 3.88
C PHE A 143 -15.48 -2.63 3.08
N GLY A 144 -15.00 -3.34 2.06
CA GLY A 144 -15.78 -4.34 1.34
C GLY A 144 -16.18 -5.53 2.20
N ALA A 145 -15.27 -6.03 3.04
CA ALA A 145 -15.53 -7.13 3.97
C ALA A 145 -16.55 -6.76 5.07
N LEU A 146 -16.59 -5.50 5.49
CA LEU A 146 -17.61 -5.00 6.44
C LEU A 146 -19.01 -4.92 5.82
N ALA A 147 -19.13 -4.98 4.49
CA ALA A 147 -20.38 -4.86 3.76
C ALA A 147 -21.02 -6.20 3.38
N SER A 148 -20.25 -7.28 3.43
CA SER A 148 -20.63 -8.64 2.99
C SER A 148 -21.23 -9.49 4.09
#